data_AF-A0A2M7ABU1-F1
#
_entry.id   AF-A0A2M7ABU1-F1
#
_cell.length_a   1.000
_cell.length_b   1.000
_cell.length_c   1.000
_cell.angle_alpha   90.00
_cell.angle_beta   90.00
_cell.angle_gamma   90.00
#
_symmetry.space_group_name_H-M   'P 1'
#
loop_
_entity.id
_entity.type
_entity.pdbx_description
1 polymer ?
#
loop_
_entity_poly.entity_id
_entity_poly.type
_entity_poly.pdbx_seq_one_letter_code
_entity_poly.pdbx_strand_id
1 'polypeptide(L)'
;MEQDKIQQIKKLYARIVGIRDGLPNRSFRWIIAEDFNRTLKNLASLLEENLDYYEIPESAEFKEPGGSLCNYDIGISKIYQIIRCLEMGYGLGDRIVEVGSLVNAIQDQELKDRCLDLLSAVANFDRVINQATLILEDRIRKKSEISERLEGVKLINKVLNQDFNKTILKIS
;
A
#
# COMPACT_ATOMS: atom_id res chain seq x y z
N MET A 1 -5.25 -13.83 -18.37
CA MET A 1 -6.69 -13.66 -18.08
C MET A 1 -6.90 -13.13 -16.67
N GLU A 2 -6.35 -13.79 -15.65
CA GLU A 2 -6.49 -13.38 -14.24
C GLU A 2 -5.78 -12.05 -13.90
N GLN A 3 -4.58 -11.81 -14.44
CA GLN A 3 -3.88 -10.52 -14.27
C GLN A 3 -4.63 -9.34 -14.89
N ASP A 4 -5.34 -9.56 -16.01
CA ASP A 4 -6.14 -8.52 -16.66
C ASP A 4 -7.37 -8.18 -15.82
N LYS A 5 -8.04 -9.22 -15.27
CA LYS A 5 -9.15 -9.07 -14.32
C LYS A 5 -8.75 -8.25 -13.09
N ILE A 6 -7.61 -8.58 -12.46
CA ILE A 6 -7.06 -7.82 -11.32
C ILE A 6 -6.76 -6.36 -11.68
N GLN A 7 -6.20 -6.12 -12.88
CA GLN A 7 -5.91 -4.76 -13.32
C GLN A 7 -7.18 -3.94 -13.55
N GLN A 8 -8.24 -4.56 -14.08
CA GLN A 8 -9.55 -3.92 -14.25
C GLN A 8 -10.19 -3.58 -12.90
N ILE A 9 -10.15 -4.49 -11.93
CA ILE A 9 -10.62 -4.26 -10.55
C ILE A 9 -9.90 -3.05 -9.93
N LYS A 10 -8.57 -2.96 -10.07
CA LYS A 10 -7.77 -1.83 -9.56
C LYS A 10 -8.16 -0.50 -10.21
N LYS A 11 -8.47 -0.48 -11.51
CA LYS A 11 -8.93 0.73 -12.22
C LYS A 11 -10.29 1.21 -11.68
N LEU A 12 -11.23 0.29 -11.43
CA LEU A 12 -12.53 0.61 -10.87
C LEU A 12 -12.41 1.08 -9.41
N TYR A 13 -11.58 0.43 -8.61
CA TYR A 13 -11.27 0.86 -7.24
C TYR A 13 -10.69 2.28 -7.21
N ALA A 14 -9.69 2.57 -8.04
CA ALA A 14 -9.10 3.90 -8.14
C ALA A 14 -10.14 4.96 -8.56
N ARG A 15 -11.10 4.60 -9.42
CA ARG A 15 -12.20 5.48 -9.79
C ARG A 15 -13.13 5.78 -8.59
N ILE A 16 -13.50 4.77 -7.80
CA ILE A 16 -14.32 4.95 -6.59
C ILE A 16 -13.60 5.88 -5.59
N VAL A 17 -12.30 5.68 -5.38
CA VAL A 17 -11.46 6.57 -4.56
C VAL A 17 -11.45 8.00 -5.11
N GLY A 18 -11.28 8.17 -6.43
CA GLY A 18 -11.33 9.48 -7.07
C GLY A 18 -12.69 10.17 -6.93
N ILE A 19 -13.79 9.42 -6.97
CA ILE A 19 -15.14 9.96 -6.70
C ILE A 19 -15.21 10.49 -5.27
N ARG A 20 -14.76 9.70 -4.27
CA ARG A 20 -14.71 10.13 -2.86
C ARG A 20 -13.94 11.43 -2.70
N ASP A 21 -12.74 11.50 -3.27
CA ASP A 21 -11.81 12.62 -3.10
C ASP A 21 -12.27 13.88 -3.86
N GLY A 22 -13.05 13.70 -4.94
CA GLY A 22 -13.61 14.78 -5.74
C GLY A 22 -14.96 15.31 -5.25
N LEU A 23 -15.56 14.72 -4.20
CA LEU A 23 -16.86 15.18 -3.71
C LEU A 23 -16.75 16.57 -3.06
N PRO A 24 -17.48 17.58 -3.55
CA PRO A 24 -17.44 18.90 -2.96
C PRO A 24 -18.12 18.88 -1.58
N ASN A 25 -17.60 19.71 -0.66
CA ASN A 25 -18.18 19.85 0.67
C ASN A 25 -19.66 20.24 0.56
N ARG A 26 -20.55 19.35 1.03
CA ARG A 26 -22.00 19.53 1.19
C ARG A 26 -22.88 19.50 -0.07
N SER A 27 -22.34 19.19 -1.25
CA SER A 27 -23.18 18.99 -2.45
C SER A 27 -22.84 17.65 -3.10
N PHE A 28 -23.82 16.75 -3.13
CA PHE A 28 -23.69 15.47 -3.83
C PHE A 28 -24.72 15.44 -4.95
N ARG A 29 -24.28 15.66 -6.19
CA ARG A 29 -25.16 15.59 -7.36
C ARG A 29 -25.46 14.15 -7.76
N TRP A 30 -26.69 13.89 -8.18
CA TRP A 30 -27.13 12.56 -8.63
C TRP A 30 -26.26 11.98 -9.75
N ILE A 31 -25.79 12.82 -10.69
CA ILE A 31 -24.91 12.37 -11.77
C ILE A 31 -23.59 11.74 -11.26
N ILE A 32 -23.09 12.18 -10.10
CA ILE A 32 -21.90 11.58 -9.47
C ILE A 32 -22.28 10.23 -8.86
N ALA A 33 -23.47 10.12 -8.25
CA ALA A 33 -23.96 8.86 -7.70
C ALA A 33 -24.27 7.83 -8.80
N GLU A 34 -24.76 8.26 -9.96
CA GLU A 34 -24.93 7.39 -11.13
C GLU A 34 -23.59 6.84 -11.62
N ASP A 35 -22.56 7.68 -11.70
CA ASP A 35 -21.22 7.23 -12.09
C ASP A 35 -20.64 6.24 -11.06
N PHE A 36 -20.84 6.51 -9.77
CA PHE A 36 -20.49 5.59 -8.70
C PHE A 36 -21.24 4.25 -8.83
N ASN A 37 -22.58 4.26 -8.95
CA ASN A 37 -23.40 3.04 -9.06
C ASN A 37 -23.05 2.23 -10.32
N ARG A 38 -22.73 2.90 -11.44
CA ARG A 38 -22.24 2.22 -12.65
C ARG A 38 -20.89 1.56 -12.43
N THR A 39 -19.98 2.26 -11.76
CA THR A 39 -18.65 1.72 -11.40
C THR A 39 -18.79 0.50 -10.48
N LEU A 40 -19.71 0.56 -9.53
CA LEU A 40 -20.04 -0.52 -8.61
C LEU A 40 -20.60 -1.75 -9.33
N LYS A 41 -21.49 -1.58 -10.32
CA LYS A 41 -22.00 -2.70 -11.14
C LYS A 41 -20.91 -3.40 -11.95
N ASN A 42 -20.01 -2.62 -12.55
CA ASN A 42 -18.87 -3.19 -13.26
C ASN A 42 -17.95 -3.96 -12.31
N LEU A 43 -17.77 -3.45 -11.08
CA LEU A 43 -16.99 -4.11 -10.06
C LEU A 43 -17.64 -5.40 -9.57
N ALA A 44 -18.95 -5.38 -9.30
CA ALA A 44 -19.76 -6.55 -8.93
C ALA A 44 -19.63 -7.66 -9.97
N SER A 45 -19.71 -7.33 -11.26
CA SER A 45 -19.54 -8.30 -12.35
C SER A 45 -18.13 -8.91 -12.39
N LEU A 46 -17.09 -8.16 -12.01
CA LEU A 46 -15.72 -8.70 -11.97
C LEU A 46 -15.47 -9.50 -10.70
N LEU A 47 -16.01 -9.08 -9.55
CA LEU A 47 -15.86 -9.81 -8.29
C LEU A 47 -16.76 -11.04 -8.21
N GLU A 48 -17.78 -11.13 -9.07
CA GLU A 48 -18.82 -12.16 -9.01
C GLU A 48 -19.59 -12.13 -7.67
N GLU A 49 -19.78 -10.91 -7.14
CA GLU A 49 -20.47 -10.64 -5.88
C GLU A 49 -21.65 -9.68 -6.07
N ASN A 50 -22.63 -9.76 -5.18
CA ASN A 50 -23.68 -8.76 -5.09
C ASN A 50 -23.16 -7.55 -4.29
N LEU A 51 -23.16 -6.37 -4.90
CA LEU A 51 -22.77 -5.11 -4.25
C LEU A 51 -23.93 -4.11 -4.14
N ASP A 52 -25.17 -4.51 -4.42
CA ASP A 52 -26.34 -3.63 -4.52
C ASP A 52 -26.59 -2.84 -3.23
N TYR A 53 -26.20 -3.41 -2.09
CA TYR A 53 -26.32 -2.78 -0.78
C TYR A 53 -25.43 -1.52 -0.63
N TYR A 54 -24.43 -1.33 -1.49
CA TYR A 54 -23.62 -0.12 -1.55
C TYR A 54 -24.16 0.93 -2.52
N GLU A 55 -25.21 0.64 -3.30
CA GLU A 55 -25.78 1.62 -4.21
C GLU A 55 -26.28 2.87 -3.45
N ILE A 56 -26.07 4.02 -4.07
CA ILE A 56 -26.58 5.29 -3.58
C ILE A 56 -27.98 5.48 -4.15
N PRO A 57 -29.03 5.56 -3.32
CA PRO A 57 -30.39 5.73 -3.79
C PRO A 57 -30.62 7.17 -4.28
N GLU A 58 -31.51 7.34 -5.26
CA GLU A 58 -31.98 8.67 -5.64
C GLU A 58 -32.83 9.23 -4.50
N SER A 59 -32.56 10.46 -4.08
CA SER A 59 -33.39 11.13 -3.09
C SER A 59 -34.41 12.00 -3.80
N ALA A 60 -35.69 11.64 -3.68
CA ALA A 60 -36.79 12.39 -4.26
C ALA A 60 -36.95 13.80 -3.67
N GLU A 61 -36.36 14.05 -2.50
CA GLU A 61 -36.52 15.28 -1.72
C GLU A 61 -35.64 16.45 -2.21
N PHE A 62 -34.64 16.19 -3.06
CA PHE A 62 -33.67 17.20 -3.49
C PHE A 62 -33.67 17.40 -5.00
N LYS A 63 -34.80 17.83 -5.57
CA LYS A 63 -34.89 18.24 -6.97
C LYS A 63 -34.61 19.73 -7.11
N GLU A 64 -33.48 20.09 -7.72
CA GLU A 64 -33.10 21.48 -7.98
C GLU A 64 -33.15 21.81 -9.49
N PRO A 65 -33.28 23.10 -9.86
CA PRO A 65 -33.09 23.54 -11.25
C PRO A 65 -31.62 23.28 -11.66
N GLY A 66 -31.39 22.18 -12.38
CA GLY A 66 -30.05 21.72 -12.75
C GLY A 66 -29.76 20.24 -12.43
N GLY A 67 -30.67 19.53 -11.76
CA GLY A 67 -30.61 18.08 -11.54
C GLY A 67 -31.09 17.63 -10.16
N SER A 68 -31.17 16.31 -9.95
CA SER A 68 -31.40 15.71 -8.62
C SER A 68 -30.12 15.75 -7.78
N LEU A 69 -30.24 15.94 -6.46
CA LEU A 69 -29.17 15.72 -5.50
C LEU A 69 -29.37 14.39 -4.76
N CYS A 70 -28.27 13.87 -4.23
CA CYS A 70 -28.24 12.79 -3.27
C CYS A 70 -28.20 13.38 -1.86
N ASN A 71 -28.72 12.61 -0.91
CA ASN A 71 -28.38 12.84 0.48
C ASN A 71 -26.86 12.61 0.65
N TYR A 72 -26.15 13.68 1.02
CA TYR A 72 -24.69 13.67 1.14
C TYR A 72 -24.21 12.62 2.14
N ASP A 73 -24.81 12.57 3.33
CA ASP A 73 -24.39 11.67 4.42
C ASP A 73 -24.60 10.20 4.06
N ILE A 74 -25.72 9.88 3.39
CA ILE A 74 -25.99 8.54 2.89
C ILE A 74 -24.96 8.18 1.81
N GLY A 75 -24.79 9.04 0.80
CA GLY A 75 -23.91 8.77 -0.33
C GLY A 75 -22.46 8.59 0.10
N ILE A 76 -21.93 9.49 0.93
CA ILE A 76 -20.55 9.41 1.41
C ILE A 76 -20.32 8.17 2.28
N SER A 77 -21.31 7.81 3.11
CA SER A 77 -21.25 6.59 3.92
C SER A 77 -21.16 5.33 3.05
N LYS A 78 -21.96 5.24 1.99
CA LYS A 78 -21.91 4.12 1.03
C LYS A 78 -20.53 3.99 0.36
N ILE A 79 -19.97 5.12 -0.09
CA ILE A 79 -18.64 5.17 -0.71
C ILE A 79 -17.56 4.70 0.27
N TYR A 80 -17.58 5.16 1.51
CA TYR A 80 -16.61 4.73 2.52
C TYR A 80 -16.71 3.24 2.82
N GLN A 81 -17.92 2.70 2.94
CA GLN A 81 -18.11 1.28 3.26
C GLN A 81 -17.58 0.36 2.16
N ILE A 82 -17.82 0.66 0.88
CA ILE A 82 -17.28 -0.16 -0.22
C ILE A 82 -15.75 -0.02 -0.30
N ILE A 83 -15.19 1.19 -0.14
CA ILE A 83 -13.73 1.37 -0.14
C ILE A 83 -13.10 0.50 0.96
N ARG A 84 -13.67 0.51 2.18
CA ARG A 84 -13.18 -0.33 3.27
C ARG A 84 -13.30 -1.82 2.98
N CYS A 85 -14.42 -2.25 2.40
CA CYS A 85 -14.60 -3.64 1.98
C CYS A 85 -13.54 -4.06 0.95
N LEU A 86 -13.25 -3.21 -0.04
CA LEU A 86 -12.23 -3.47 -1.06
C LEU A 86 -10.81 -3.44 -0.51
N GLU A 87 -10.51 -2.54 0.41
CA GLU A 87 -9.21 -2.47 1.07
C GLU A 87 -8.97 -3.71 1.94
N MET A 88 -9.90 -4.04 2.83
CA MET A 88 -9.71 -5.10 3.83
C MET A 88 -10.02 -6.50 3.29
N GLY A 89 -11.04 -6.63 2.45
CA GLY A 89 -11.48 -7.92 1.90
C GLY A 89 -10.62 -8.37 0.71
N TYR A 90 -10.08 -7.43 -0.07
CA TYR A 90 -9.38 -7.72 -1.32
C TYR A 90 -7.94 -7.20 -1.38
N GLY A 91 -7.42 -6.59 -0.31
CA GLY A 91 -6.05 -6.07 -0.25
C GLY A 91 -5.77 -4.97 -1.28
N LEU A 92 -6.81 -4.25 -1.74
CA LEU A 92 -6.67 -3.23 -2.79
C LEU A 92 -6.03 -1.92 -2.27
N GLY A 93 -5.92 -1.76 -0.95
CA GLY A 93 -5.27 -0.63 -0.27
C GLY A 93 -3.77 -0.80 0.02
N ASP A 94 -3.23 -2.02 -0.11
CA ASP A 94 -1.94 -2.43 0.46
C ASP A 94 -0.69 -1.99 -0.33
N ARG A 95 -0.71 -0.80 -0.95
CA ARG A 95 0.51 -0.29 -1.60
C ARG A 95 0.95 1.11 -1.17
N ILE A 96 0.15 1.86 -0.42
CA ILE A 96 0.46 3.27 -0.15
C ILE A 96 0.55 3.60 1.35
N VAL A 97 -0.18 2.89 2.22
CA VAL A 97 -0.28 3.27 3.64
C VAL A 97 0.86 2.69 4.52
N GLU A 98 1.32 1.46 4.27
CA GLU A 98 2.38 0.83 5.08
C GLU A 98 3.74 1.53 4.95
N VAL A 99 4.09 1.97 3.74
CA VAL A 99 5.37 2.64 3.47
C VAL A 99 5.45 3.98 4.22
N GLY A 100 4.37 4.75 4.24
CA GLY A 100 4.32 6.02 4.96
C GLY A 100 4.45 5.86 6.48
N SER A 101 3.83 4.83 7.07
CA SER A 101 3.96 4.56 8.50
C SER A 101 5.35 4.06 8.90
N LEU A 102 5.98 3.20 8.08
CA LEU A 102 7.32 2.68 8.33
C LEU A 102 8.38 3.78 8.20
N VAL A 103 8.30 4.60 7.15
CA VAL A 103 9.23 5.72 6.92
C VAL A 103 9.14 6.77 8.04
N ASN A 104 7.94 7.04 8.58
CA ASN A 104 7.77 7.99 9.67
C ASN A 104 8.16 7.45 11.05
N ALA A 105 8.29 6.12 11.21
CA ALA A 105 8.84 5.51 12.42
C ALA A 105 10.37 5.62 12.50
N ILE A 106 11.05 5.90 11.38
CA ILE A 106 12.50 6.12 11.34
C ILE A 106 12.79 7.55 11.79
N GLN A 107 13.34 7.69 13.00
CA GLN A 107 13.72 9.01 13.56
C GLN A 107 15.05 9.54 13.01
N ASP A 108 15.91 8.65 12.51
CA ASP A 108 17.18 9.01 11.90
C ASP A 108 16.95 9.52 10.47
N GLN A 109 17.23 10.80 10.24
CA GLN A 109 16.93 11.47 8.97
C GLN A 109 17.75 10.90 7.80
N GLU A 110 19.02 10.56 8.02
CA GLU A 110 19.88 9.99 6.98
C GLU A 110 19.39 8.59 6.58
N LEU A 111 19.02 7.76 7.56
CA LEU A 111 18.44 6.45 7.32
C LEU A 111 17.08 6.55 6.61
N LYS A 112 16.26 7.52 7.00
CA LYS A 112 14.94 7.79 6.42
C LYS A 112 15.05 8.15 4.94
N ASP A 113 15.94 9.10 4.59
CA ASP A 113 16.13 9.56 3.22
C ASP A 113 16.67 8.42 2.33
N ARG A 114 17.60 7.61 2.85
CA ARG A 114 18.09 6.43 2.13
C ARG A 114 17.01 5.38 1.91
N CYS A 115 16.14 5.12 2.89
CA CYS A 115 15.03 4.19 2.72
C CYS A 115 14.01 4.69 1.69
N LEU A 116 13.72 6.00 1.67
CA LEU A 116 12.85 6.62 0.67
C LEU A 116 13.44 6.51 -0.75
N ASP A 117 14.73 6.78 -0.91
CA ASP A 117 15.44 6.62 -2.18
C ASP A 117 15.40 5.17 -2.70
N LEU A 118 15.51 4.20 -1.79
CA LEU A 118 15.46 2.77 -2.12
C LEU A 118 14.06 2.32 -2.51
N LEU A 119 13.02 2.77 -1.80
CA LEU A 119 11.63 2.41 -2.06
C LEU A 119 11.06 3.10 -3.31
N SER A 120 11.59 4.28 -3.65
CA SER A 120 11.16 5.06 -4.82
C SER A 120 11.82 4.60 -6.12
N ALA A 121 12.84 3.73 -6.05
CA ALA A 121 13.56 3.25 -7.23
C ALA A 121 12.74 2.19 -8.00
N VAL A 122 12.09 2.61 -9.07
CA VAL A 122 11.36 1.73 -9.99
C VAL A 122 12.33 0.70 -10.60
N ALA A 123 12.02 -0.59 -10.40
CA ALA A 123 12.57 -1.75 -11.10
C ALA A 123 13.96 -2.31 -10.72
N ASN A 124 14.52 -2.06 -9.52
CA ASN A 124 15.77 -2.72 -9.12
C ASN A 124 15.72 -3.30 -7.70
N PHE A 125 15.00 -4.42 -7.53
CA PHE A 125 15.01 -5.20 -6.27
C PHE A 125 16.44 -5.58 -5.85
N ASP A 126 17.32 -5.90 -6.81
CA ASP A 126 18.73 -6.21 -6.55
C ASP A 126 19.49 -5.03 -5.93
N ARG A 127 19.18 -3.79 -6.33
CA ARG A 127 19.79 -2.59 -5.76
C ARG A 127 19.39 -2.42 -4.29
N VAL A 128 18.14 -2.71 -3.95
CA VAL A 128 17.63 -2.62 -2.58
C VAL A 128 18.31 -3.66 -1.70
N ILE A 129 18.41 -4.91 -2.16
CA ILE A 129 19.10 -5.99 -1.43
C ILE A 129 20.58 -5.65 -1.24
N ASN A 130 21.27 -5.19 -2.27
CA ASN A 130 22.68 -4.80 -2.19
C ASN A 130 22.92 -3.64 -1.22
N GLN A 131 22.01 -2.67 -1.15
CA GLN A 131 22.15 -1.55 -0.21
C GLN A 131 21.84 -1.98 1.23
N ALA A 132 20.87 -2.87 1.43
CA ALA A 132 20.56 -3.43 2.73
C ALA A 132 21.73 -4.26 3.29
N THR A 133 22.37 -5.09 2.45
CA THR A 133 23.55 -5.86 2.85
C THR A 133 24.75 -4.96 3.18
N LEU A 134 25.02 -3.93 2.37
CA LEU A 134 26.10 -2.97 2.66
C LEU A 134 25.90 -2.22 4.00
N ILE A 135 24.67 -1.80 4.31
CA ILE A 135 24.37 -1.14 5.59
C ILE A 135 24.55 -2.13 6.75
N LEU A 136 24.11 -3.38 6.59
CA LEU A 136 24.27 -4.42 7.61
C LEU A 136 25.75 -4.70 7.89
N GLU A 137 26.55 -4.84 6.83
CA GLU A 137 28.00 -5.07 6.94
C GLU A 137 28.74 -3.89 7.58
N ASP A 138 28.37 -2.65 7.26
CA ASP A 138 28.92 -1.45 7.91
C ASP A 138 28.59 -1.42 9.41
N ARG A 139 27.34 -1.72 9.77
CA ARG A 139 26.92 -1.79 11.19
C ARG A 139 27.64 -2.89 11.95
N ILE A 140 27.82 -4.05 11.33
CA ILE A 140 28.56 -5.17 11.92
C ILE A 140 30.03 -4.78 12.16
N ARG A 141 30.70 -4.17 11.17
CA ARG A 141 32.08 -3.68 11.32
C ARG A 141 32.22 -2.67 12.45
N LYS A 142 31.32 -1.68 12.50
CA LYS A 142 31.31 -0.66 13.56
C LYS A 142 31.09 -1.26 14.95
N LYS A 143 30.16 -2.21 15.10
CA LYS A 143 29.86 -2.85 16.39
C LYS A 143 30.94 -3.82 16.86
N SER A 144 31.61 -4.49 15.93
CA SER A 144 32.64 -5.49 16.25
C SER A 144 34.06 -4.91 16.20
N GLU A 145 34.19 -3.60 16.00
CA GLU A 145 35.48 -2.87 15.91
C GLU A 145 36.44 -3.46 14.86
N ILE A 146 35.89 -4.09 13.82
CA ILE A 146 36.67 -4.65 12.71
C ILE A 146 36.98 -3.53 11.74
N SER A 147 38.25 -3.12 11.70
CA SER A 147 38.77 -2.11 10.77
C SER A 147 39.09 -2.67 9.38
N GLU A 148 39.18 -4.00 9.26
CA GLU A 148 39.40 -4.68 7.99
C GLU A 148 38.18 -4.53 7.05
N ARG A 149 38.46 -4.39 5.76
CA ARG A 149 37.41 -4.32 4.71
C ARG A 149 36.90 -5.73 4.36
N LEU A 150 36.37 -6.43 5.37
CA LEU A 150 35.71 -7.72 5.20
C LEU A 150 34.25 -7.51 4.81
N GLU A 151 33.78 -8.32 3.88
CA GLU A 151 32.42 -8.29 3.32
C GLU A 151 31.87 -9.72 3.29
N GLY A 152 30.54 -9.85 3.26
CA GLY A 152 29.80 -11.11 3.19
C GLY A 152 30.18 -12.13 4.27
N VAL A 153 30.28 -13.40 3.86
CA VAL A 153 30.52 -14.54 4.76
C VAL A 153 31.80 -14.40 5.59
N LYS A 154 32.84 -13.75 5.05
CA LYS A 154 34.11 -13.55 5.77
C LYS A 154 33.96 -12.62 6.96
N LEU A 155 33.21 -11.53 6.79
CA LEU A 155 32.90 -10.61 7.87
C LEU A 155 32.09 -11.33 8.96
N ILE A 156 31.04 -12.04 8.56
CA ILE A 156 30.15 -12.76 9.48
C ILE A 156 30.92 -13.83 10.27
N ASN A 157 31.74 -14.64 9.61
CA ASN A 157 32.54 -15.67 10.28
C ASN A 157 33.53 -15.09 11.29
N LYS A 158 34.17 -13.95 10.97
CA LYS A 158 35.10 -13.27 11.88
C LYS A 158 34.39 -12.72 13.11
N VAL A 159 33.17 -12.23 12.94
CA VAL A 159 32.34 -11.68 14.03
C VAL A 159 31.78 -12.78 14.91
N LEU A 160 31.32 -13.88 14.33
CA LEU A 160 30.72 -15.00 15.09
C LEU A 160 31.76 -15.92 15.72
N ASN A 161 32.95 -16.05 15.12
CA ASN A 161 34.06 -16.84 15.65
C ASN A 161 35.24 -15.93 16.02
N GLN A 162 35.11 -15.19 17.11
CA GLN A 162 36.21 -14.37 17.65
C GLN A 162 37.33 -15.23 18.28
N ASP A 163 37.04 -16.49 18.60
CA ASP A 163 37.97 -17.42 19.27
C ASP A 163 37.97 -18.77 18.52
N PHE A 164 38.91 -18.93 17.59
CA PHE A 164 39.04 -20.12 16.73
C PHE A 164 39.22 -21.43 17.51
N ASN A 165 39.61 -21.37 18.79
CA ASN A 165 39.76 -22.54 19.65
C ASN A 165 38.44 -23.08 20.22
N LYS A 166 37.32 -22.33 20.12
CA LYS A 166 35.99 -22.78 20.59
C LYS A 166 35.15 -23.45 19.51
N THR A 167 35.57 -23.37 18.25
CA THR A 167 34.84 -23.99 17.14
C THR A 167 35.21 -25.46 17.02
N ILE A 168 34.64 -26.31 17.88
CA ILE A 168 34.77 -27.78 17.77
C ILE A 168 33.60 -28.30 16.93
N LEU A 169 33.87 -28.74 15.70
CA LEU A 169 32.95 -29.57 14.95
C LEU A 169 33.00 -30.99 15.54
N LYS A 170 32.06 -31.28 16.46
CA LYS A 170 31.86 -32.64 16.96
C LYS A 170 31.06 -33.42 15.91
N ILE A 171 31.76 -34.23 15.13
CA ILE A 171 31.12 -35.24 14.28
C ILE A 171 30.91 -36.47 15.15
N SER A 172 29.65 -36.82 15.39
CA SER A 172 29.21 -38.07 16.01
C SER A 172 28.14 -38.69 15.15
#